data_AF-A0A7S2T4N9-F1
#
_entry.id   AF-A0A7S2T4N9-F1
#
_cell.length_a   1.000
_cell.length_b   1.000
_cell.length_c   1.000
_cell.angle_alpha   90.00
_cell.angle_beta   90.00
_cell.angle_gamma   90.00
#
_symmetry.space_group_name_H-M   'P 1'
#
loop_
_entity.id
_entity.type
_entity.pdbx_description
1 polymer ?
#
loop_
_entity_poly.entity_id
_entity_poly.type
_entity_poly.pdbx_seq_one_letter_code
_entity_poly.pdbx_strand_id
1 'polypeptide(L)'
;IYDILLASPSSSSASLSDDSLYPLFIRGVAPDTFQANVIVDLVDEYYNRTKVPNWREIGIICTADDYGVSGSRNVISLGESRGIFTIAFQQFLVGAEDVEVEVRELATSGARVFISYMLGSDYQTMIREADNQDIIGDFYVWICSDGCATPDSFEDYETGRVEEGYMELSLGLQGVLPQGGVGDLYDDFLERWKSLDPNEYIGAGPGTEPPLFALIAYEMAVASANAIHLEFLRGNFNPNGTELYRTALSITFPTLTGDFILESNGDRDSAYEVVNFYPNGEFVKIFSWDDEDGLSQVAPIAWHDGTTNIPDLGVLPEFDYWSCDDKESGTDVTGKTINLEKPDGDDINFIDGDYECDQYIDCQNMSDEGYQCTPSFTVAFVVVGILTGIL
;
A
#
# COMPACT_ATOMS: atom_id res chain seq x y z
N ILE A 1 20.98 22.39 23.62
CA ILE A 1 20.90 22.10 22.17
C ILE A 1 22.33 22.22 21.65
N TYR A 2 22.86 21.17 21.04
CA TYR A 2 24.21 21.19 20.45
C TYR A 2 24.14 21.88 19.09
N ASP A 3 25.16 22.69 18.77
CA ASP A 3 25.26 23.41 17.49
C ASP A 3 25.96 22.53 16.44
N ILE A 4 25.24 21.49 16.02
CA ILE A 4 25.73 20.44 15.11
C ILE A 4 24.73 20.29 13.97
N LEU A 5 25.21 20.35 12.74
CA LEU A 5 24.44 19.98 11.55
C LEU A 5 24.13 18.49 11.60
N LEU A 6 22.85 18.14 11.55
CA LEU A 6 22.38 16.75 11.45
C LEU A 6 21.92 16.50 10.01
N ALA A 7 22.64 15.64 9.29
CA ALA A 7 22.33 15.28 7.91
C ALA A 7 21.84 13.84 7.85
N SER A 8 20.57 13.62 7.53
CA SER A 8 19.99 12.28 7.43
C SER A 8 19.73 11.86 5.98
N PRO A 9 20.15 10.68 5.54
CA PRO A 9 19.85 10.22 4.20
C PRO A 9 18.42 9.65 4.04
N SER A 10 17.75 9.26 5.12
CA SER A 10 16.54 8.43 5.04
C SER A 10 15.41 8.81 6.01
N SER A 11 15.58 9.85 6.83
CA SER A 11 14.52 10.24 7.77
C SER A 11 13.43 11.05 7.05
N SER A 12 12.36 10.38 6.64
CA SER A 12 11.29 10.93 5.79
C SER A 12 10.06 11.44 6.54
N SER A 13 9.91 11.13 7.85
CA SER A 13 8.77 11.60 8.65
C SER A 13 8.51 13.10 8.47
N ALA A 14 7.26 13.47 8.19
CA ALA A 14 6.85 14.85 7.92
C ALA A 14 7.07 15.78 9.13
N SER A 15 7.13 15.21 10.35
CA SER A 15 7.39 15.98 11.57
C SER A 15 8.77 16.65 11.59
N LEU A 16 9.74 16.11 10.83
CA LEU A 16 11.12 16.61 10.77
C LEU A 16 11.26 17.90 9.93
N SER A 17 10.22 18.29 9.19
CA SER A 17 10.16 19.54 8.43
C SER A 17 9.96 20.79 9.31
N ASP A 18 9.64 20.63 10.61
CA ASP A 18 9.47 21.75 11.53
C ASP A 18 10.83 22.32 11.94
N ASP A 19 11.27 23.36 11.23
CA ASP A 19 12.55 24.05 11.45
C ASP A 19 12.65 24.76 12.81
N SER A 20 11.55 24.95 13.53
CA SER A 20 11.55 25.47 14.90
C SER A 20 11.97 24.40 15.92
N LEU A 21 11.66 23.14 15.63
CA LEU A 21 12.05 21.97 16.43
C LEU A 21 13.39 21.37 15.97
N TYR A 22 13.67 21.41 14.67
CA TYR A 22 14.85 20.81 14.03
C TYR A 22 15.68 21.83 13.22
N PRO A 23 16.18 22.92 13.84
CA PRO A 23 16.75 24.08 13.13
C PRO A 23 18.07 23.84 12.39
N LEU A 24 18.71 22.68 12.60
CA LEU A 24 20.00 22.30 12.00
C LEU A 24 19.91 20.94 11.32
N PHE A 25 18.70 20.53 10.91
CA PHE A 25 18.45 19.25 10.26
C PHE A 25 18.37 19.44 8.74
N ILE A 26 19.07 18.59 7.99
CA ILE A 26 18.90 18.46 6.54
C ILE A 26 18.69 17.00 6.21
N ARG A 27 18.00 16.72 5.10
CA ARG A 27 17.80 15.35 4.65
C ARG A 27 17.95 15.14 3.15
N GLY A 28 18.27 13.90 2.79
CA GLY A 28 18.48 13.48 1.40
C GLY A 28 17.22 12.98 0.70
N VAL A 29 16.13 12.78 1.43
CA VAL A 29 14.80 12.40 0.92
C VAL A 29 13.79 13.50 1.24
N ALA A 30 12.78 13.64 0.38
CA ALA A 30 11.65 14.53 0.65
C ALA A 30 10.78 13.98 1.79
N PRO A 31 9.94 14.81 2.46
CA PRO A 31 8.99 14.32 3.45
C PRO A 31 7.99 13.31 2.87
N ASP A 32 7.51 12.40 3.72
CA ASP A 32 6.45 11.43 3.40
C ASP A 32 5.12 12.10 2.95
N THR A 33 4.97 13.42 3.15
CA THR A 33 3.85 14.17 2.55
C THR A 33 3.84 14.06 1.03
N PHE A 34 5.01 14.02 0.40
CA PHE A 34 5.12 13.85 -1.05
C PHE A 34 4.88 12.40 -1.47
N GLN A 35 5.37 11.42 -0.71
CA GLN A 35 5.04 10.02 -0.95
C GLN A 35 3.52 9.78 -0.88
N ALA A 36 2.83 10.42 0.08
CA ALA A 36 1.37 10.40 0.16
C ALA A 36 0.69 11.03 -1.06
N ASN A 37 1.24 12.12 -1.63
CA ASN A 37 0.75 12.69 -2.89
C ASN A 37 0.81 11.66 -4.02
N VAL A 38 1.95 10.98 -4.19
CA VAL A 38 2.13 9.98 -5.24
C VAL A 38 1.16 8.80 -5.08
N ILE A 39 1.00 8.29 -3.86
CA ILE A 39 0.07 7.19 -3.57
C ILE A 39 -1.38 7.60 -3.92
N VAL A 40 -1.79 8.80 -3.52
CA VAL A 40 -3.14 9.32 -3.81
C VAL A 40 -3.32 9.57 -5.32
N ASP A 41 -2.32 10.14 -6.00
CA ASP A 41 -2.33 10.34 -7.45
C ASP A 41 -2.43 9.01 -8.20
N LEU A 42 -1.75 7.96 -7.71
CA LEU A 42 -1.79 6.62 -8.29
C LEU A 42 -3.20 5.99 -8.16
N VAL A 43 -3.82 6.09 -6.99
CA VAL A 43 -5.20 5.64 -6.77
C VAL A 43 -6.19 6.44 -7.62
N ASP A 44 -6.01 7.76 -7.70
CA ASP A 44 -6.78 8.65 -8.56
C ASP A 44 -6.69 8.22 -10.03
N GLU A 45 -5.49 7.90 -10.52
CA GLU A 45 -5.24 7.47 -11.89
C GLU A 45 -5.97 6.17 -12.23
N TYR A 46 -5.90 5.17 -11.34
CA TYR A 46 -6.60 3.90 -11.56
C TYR A 46 -8.12 4.04 -11.51
N TYR A 47 -8.64 4.82 -10.55
CA TYR A 47 -10.05 5.17 -10.57
C TYR A 47 -10.43 5.91 -11.85
N ASN A 48 -9.59 6.82 -12.33
CA ASN A 48 -9.90 7.59 -13.52
C ASN A 48 -9.96 6.76 -14.80
N ARG A 49 -9.13 5.72 -14.89
CA ARG A 49 -9.12 4.78 -16.02
C ARG A 49 -10.26 3.77 -15.95
N THR A 50 -10.64 3.30 -14.77
CA THR A 50 -11.62 2.20 -14.59
C THR A 50 -13.03 2.69 -14.26
N LYS A 51 -13.15 3.82 -13.55
CA LYS A 51 -14.36 4.34 -12.91
C LYS A 51 -15.02 3.35 -11.93
N VAL A 52 -14.26 2.38 -11.41
CA VAL A 52 -14.73 1.41 -10.41
C VAL A 52 -14.64 2.04 -9.01
N PRO A 53 -15.75 2.15 -8.24
CA PRO A 53 -15.77 2.81 -6.94
C PRO A 53 -14.84 2.21 -5.89
N ASN A 54 -14.58 0.90 -5.94
CA ASN A 54 -13.73 0.19 -4.97
C ASN A 54 -12.27 0.70 -4.95
N TRP A 55 -11.80 1.39 -6.00
CA TRP A 55 -10.51 2.10 -5.95
C TRP A 55 -10.51 3.25 -4.94
N ARG A 56 -11.67 3.82 -4.62
CA ARG A 56 -11.83 4.93 -3.67
C ARG A 56 -11.97 4.47 -2.22
N GLU A 57 -12.00 3.17 -1.96
CA GLU A 57 -12.16 2.58 -0.64
C GLU A 57 -10.89 1.79 -0.29
N ILE A 58 -10.00 2.43 0.47
CA ILE A 58 -8.67 1.91 0.77
C ILE A 58 -8.59 1.33 2.19
N GLY A 59 -7.79 0.29 2.35
CA GLY A 59 -7.30 -0.18 3.64
C GLY A 59 -5.86 0.27 3.84
N ILE A 60 -5.48 0.62 5.06
CA ILE A 60 -4.10 1.01 5.39
C ILE A 60 -3.61 0.19 6.57
N ILE A 61 -2.39 -0.33 6.46
CA ILE A 61 -1.68 -1.01 7.54
C ILE A 61 -0.26 -0.48 7.69
N CYS A 62 0.16 -0.22 8.92
CA CYS A 62 1.48 0.36 9.17
C CYS A 62 2.13 -0.12 10.47
N THR A 63 3.43 0.13 10.61
CA THR A 63 4.11 0.02 11.90
C THR A 63 3.72 1.17 12.82
N ALA A 64 3.62 0.89 14.11
CA ALA A 64 3.27 1.83 15.17
C ALA A 64 4.50 2.65 15.62
N ASP A 65 5.19 3.26 14.66
CA ASP A 65 6.30 4.19 14.85
C ASP A 65 6.05 5.52 14.11
N ASP A 66 6.97 6.48 14.25
CA ASP A 66 6.81 7.81 13.65
C ASP A 66 6.84 7.81 12.12
N TYR A 67 7.42 6.78 11.49
CA TYR A 67 7.42 6.61 10.04
C TYR A 67 6.05 6.11 9.58
N GLY A 68 5.62 4.96 10.10
CA GLY A 68 4.40 4.30 9.69
C GLY A 68 3.14 5.12 9.99
N VAL A 69 3.07 5.71 11.19
CA VAL A 69 1.93 6.52 11.62
C VAL A 69 1.87 7.85 10.87
N SER A 70 3.00 8.53 10.68
CA SER A 70 3.03 9.81 9.97
C SER A 70 2.67 9.65 8.50
N GLY A 71 3.27 8.67 7.81
CA GLY A 71 3.00 8.41 6.40
C GLY A 71 1.54 8.05 6.16
N SER A 72 0.99 7.12 6.96
CA SER A 72 -0.42 6.73 6.89
C SER A 72 -1.36 7.92 7.13
N ARG A 73 -1.09 8.76 8.12
CA ARG A 73 -1.90 9.95 8.40
C ARG A 73 -1.93 10.92 7.22
N ASN A 74 -0.81 11.09 6.52
CA ASN A 74 -0.73 11.96 5.34
C ASN A 74 -1.61 11.41 4.21
N VAL A 75 -1.55 10.10 3.94
CA VAL A 75 -2.42 9.43 2.96
C VAL A 75 -3.90 9.60 3.31
N ILE A 76 -4.29 9.35 4.56
CA ILE A 76 -5.68 9.50 5.02
C ILE A 76 -6.17 10.94 4.78
N SER A 77 -5.42 11.92 5.29
CA SER A 77 -5.83 13.33 5.21
C SER A 77 -5.92 13.83 3.77
N LEU A 78 -4.97 13.43 2.91
CA LEU A 78 -4.95 13.84 1.51
C LEU A 78 -6.04 13.10 0.72
N GLY A 79 -6.19 11.80 0.93
CA GLY A 79 -7.21 10.96 0.30
C GLY A 79 -8.61 11.50 0.55
N GLU A 80 -8.96 11.84 1.79
CA GLU A 80 -10.27 12.40 2.15
C GLU A 80 -10.58 13.68 1.36
N SER A 81 -9.57 14.54 1.18
CA SER A 81 -9.71 15.78 0.40
C SER A 81 -10.01 15.54 -1.09
N ARG A 82 -9.70 14.34 -1.60
CA ARG A 82 -9.91 13.91 -2.98
C ARG A 82 -11.00 12.84 -3.15
N GLY A 83 -11.75 12.55 -2.09
CA GLY A 83 -12.83 11.55 -2.11
C GLY A 83 -12.33 10.11 -2.18
N ILE A 84 -11.13 9.83 -1.66
CA ILE A 84 -10.63 8.48 -1.35
C ILE A 84 -10.78 8.29 0.17
N PHE A 85 -11.48 7.25 0.58
CA PHE A 85 -11.83 7.00 1.98
C PHE A 85 -11.08 5.80 2.52
N THR A 86 -10.43 5.98 3.66
CA THR A 86 -9.83 4.89 4.42
C THR A 86 -10.92 4.19 5.23
N ILE A 87 -11.32 3.01 4.77
CA ILE A 87 -12.41 2.22 5.40
C ILE A 87 -11.88 1.19 6.41
N ALA A 88 -10.58 0.92 6.39
CA ALA A 88 -9.88 0.22 7.46
C ALA A 88 -8.49 0.81 7.67
N PHE A 89 -8.12 1.00 8.93
CA PHE A 89 -6.80 1.45 9.35
C PHE A 89 -6.33 0.61 10.52
N GLN A 90 -5.19 -0.04 10.38
CA GLN A 90 -4.60 -0.89 11.41
C GLN A 90 -3.12 -0.57 11.59
N GLN A 91 -2.62 -0.81 12.79
CA GLN A 91 -1.22 -0.60 13.13
C GLN A 91 -0.73 -1.70 14.06
N PHE A 92 0.52 -2.14 13.86
CA PHE A 92 1.17 -3.13 14.70
C PHE A 92 2.56 -2.66 15.14
N LEU A 93 3.11 -3.24 16.21
CA LEU A 93 4.43 -2.84 16.70
C LEU A 93 5.54 -3.26 15.73
N VAL A 94 6.57 -2.43 15.56
CA VAL A 94 7.78 -2.80 14.80
C VAL A 94 8.35 -4.12 15.35
N GLY A 95 8.59 -5.07 14.45
CA GLY A 95 9.08 -6.40 14.77
C GLY A 95 8.04 -7.31 15.42
N ALA A 96 6.75 -7.03 15.29
CA ALA A 96 5.71 -7.98 15.68
C ALA A 96 5.82 -9.24 14.81
N GLU A 97 5.69 -10.41 15.43
CA GLU A 97 5.69 -11.71 14.72
C GLU A 97 4.27 -12.20 14.38
N ASP A 98 3.25 -11.58 14.97
CA ASP A 98 1.83 -11.89 14.84
C ASP A 98 1.05 -10.60 14.58
N VAL A 99 0.33 -10.58 13.46
CA VAL A 99 -0.50 -9.47 12.97
C VAL A 99 -1.87 -9.96 12.49
N GLU A 100 -2.31 -11.13 12.98
CA GLU A 100 -3.55 -11.80 12.56
C GLU A 100 -4.78 -10.91 12.72
N VAL A 101 -4.87 -10.20 13.85
CA VAL A 101 -6.02 -9.35 14.17
C VAL A 101 -6.07 -8.16 13.21
N GLU A 102 -4.94 -7.49 13.01
CA GLU A 102 -4.81 -6.32 12.15
C GLU A 102 -5.15 -6.67 10.70
N VAL A 103 -4.61 -7.77 10.18
CA VAL A 103 -4.91 -8.24 8.82
C VAL A 103 -6.37 -8.68 8.67
N ARG A 104 -6.97 -9.27 9.70
CA ARG A 104 -8.40 -9.65 9.69
C ARG A 104 -9.34 -8.48 9.61
N GLU A 105 -9.03 -7.38 10.29
CA GLU A 105 -9.81 -6.16 10.17
C GLU A 105 -9.70 -5.55 8.75
N LEU A 106 -8.54 -5.67 8.08
CA LEU A 106 -8.43 -5.30 6.67
C LEU A 106 -9.27 -6.21 5.78
N ALA A 107 -9.18 -7.53 5.95
CA ALA A 107 -9.89 -8.52 5.14
C ALA A 107 -11.41 -8.38 5.22
N THR A 108 -11.92 -8.08 6.42
CA THR A 108 -13.36 -7.92 6.66
C THR A 108 -13.90 -6.53 6.30
N SER A 109 -13.02 -5.57 6.01
CA SER A 109 -13.42 -4.18 5.71
C SER A 109 -14.16 -4.01 4.38
N GLY A 110 -13.94 -4.91 3.43
CA GLY A 110 -14.39 -4.77 2.04
C GLY A 110 -13.42 -3.99 1.14
N ALA A 111 -12.32 -3.46 1.68
CA ALA A 111 -11.28 -2.82 0.89
C ALA A 111 -10.64 -3.82 -0.10
N ARG A 112 -10.20 -3.28 -1.24
CA ARG A 112 -9.48 -4.03 -2.29
C ARG A 112 -8.14 -3.38 -2.66
N VAL A 113 -7.94 -2.13 -2.27
CA VAL A 113 -6.67 -1.43 -2.40
C VAL A 113 -6.10 -1.26 -1.00
N PHE A 114 -4.93 -1.85 -0.76
CA PHE A 114 -4.23 -1.79 0.51
C PHE A 114 -2.95 -0.97 0.38
N ILE A 115 -2.71 -0.11 1.36
CA ILE A 115 -1.49 0.70 1.45
C ILE A 115 -0.72 0.26 2.69
N SER A 116 0.55 -0.06 2.49
CA SER A 116 1.47 -0.53 3.54
C SER A 116 2.56 0.50 3.81
N TYR A 117 2.73 0.87 5.08
CA TYR A 117 3.78 1.77 5.56
C TYR A 117 4.60 1.08 6.64
N MET A 118 5.68 0.42 6.24
CA MET A 118 6.51 -0.43 7.11
C MET A 118 7.86 -0.73 6.45
N LEU A 119 8.77 -1.37 7.19
CA LEU A 119 10.05 -1.84 6.66
C LEU A 119 9.97 -3.29 6.17
N GLY A 120 10.97 -3.75 5.42
CA GLY A 120 10.99 -5.08 4.79
C GLY A 120 10.66 -6.25 5.72
N SER A 121 11.21 -6.32 6.94
CA SER A 121 10.92 -7.41 7.88
C SER A 121 9.48 -7.40 8.40
N ASP A 122 8.92 -6.22 8.60
CA ASP A 122 7.52 -6.05 9.01
C ASP A 122 6.58 -6.41 7.85
N TYR A 123 6.96 -6.06 6.62
CA TYR A 123 6.28 -6.47 5.40
C TYR A 123 6.24 -7.99 5.24
N GLN A 124 7.34 -8.70 5.49
CA GLN A 124 7.38 -10.17 5.45
C GLN A 124 6.37 -10.80 6.40
N THR A 125 6.23 -10.25 7.61
CA THR A 125 5.22 -10.73 8.57
C THR A 125 3.81 -10.44 8.09
N MET A 126 3.58 -9.22 7.59
CA MET A 126 2.26 -8.78 7.10
C MET A 126 1.83 -9.56 5.85
N ILE A 127 2.68 -9.71 4.84
CA ILE A 127 2.31 -10.30 3.55
C ILE A 127 2.01 -11.79 3.69
N ARG A 128 2.71 -12.49 4.58
CA ARG A 128 2.42 -13.89 4.92
C ARG A 128 1.03 -14.03 5.56
N GLU A 129 0.67 -13.10 6.43
CA GLU A 129 -0.65 -13.13 7.07
C GLU A 129 -1.75 -12.68 6.11
N ALA A 130 -1.47 -11.74 5.20
CA ALA A 130 -2.36 -11.35 4.12
C ALA A 130 -2.70 -12.53 3.20
N ASP A 131 -1.73 -13.39 2.89
CA ASP A 131 -1.93 -14.65 2.17
C ASP A 131 -2.81 -15.63 2.97
N ASN A 132 -2.53 -15.83 4.26
CA ASN A 132 -3.33 -16.69 5.15
C ASN A 132 -4.82 -16.28 5.22
N GLN A 133 -5.12 -15.01 4.93
CA GLN A 133 -6.46 -14.43 5.02
C GLN A 133 -7.07 -14.09 3.65
N ASP A 134 -6.51 -14.63 2.56
CA ASP A 134 -7.04 -14.52 1.21
C ASP A 134 -7.24 -13.06 0.72
N ILE A 135 -6.33 -12.16 1.12
CA ILE A 135 -6.28 -10.76 0.65
C ILE A 135 -5.08 -10.46 -0.27
N ILE A 136 -4.52 -11.53 -0.86
CA ILE A 136 -3.56 -11.51 -1.97
C ILE A 136 -4.26 -12.12 -3.19
N GLY A 137 -4.02 -11.56 -4.38
CA GLY A 137 -4.57 -12.09 -5.62
C GLY A 137 -5.09 -11.04 -6.58
N ASP A 138 -5.76 -11.51 -7.63
CA ASP A 138 -6.20 -10.69 -8.78
C ASP A 138 -7.24 -9.62 -8.43
N PHE A 139 -7.89 -9.75 -7.27
CA PHE A 139 -8.90 -8.81 -6.78
C PHE A 139 -8.34 -7.82 -5.75
N TYR A 140 -7.04 -7.88 -5.45
CA TYR A 140 -6.40 -7.04 -4.46
C TYR A 140 -5.20 -6.32 -5.05
N VAL A 141 -5.02 -5.08 -4.62
CA VAL A 141 -3.90 -4.24 -5.04
C VAL A 141 -3.16 -3.79 -3.80
N TRP A 142 -1.87 -4.10 -3.75
CA TRP A 142 -0.98 -3.64 -2.69
C TRP A 142 -0.10 -2.52 -3.21
N ILE A 143 -0.16 -1.38 -2.52
CA ILE A 143 0.73 -0.25 -2.69
C ILE A 143 1.57 -0.16 -1.42
N CYS A 144 2.86 0.05 -1.58
CA CYS A 144 3.81 0.01 -0.50
C CYS A 144 4.65 1.30 -0.50
N SER A 145 4.96 1.77 0.70
CA SER A 145 5.92 2.87 0.91
C SER A 145 7.33 2.44 0.51
N ASP A 146 8.26 3.39 0.56
CA ASP A 146 9.67 3.16 0.26
C ASP A 146 10.35 2.11 1.14
N GLY A 147 9.82 1.88 2.34
CA GLY A 147 10.38 0.93 3.30
C GLY A 147 10.13 -0.54 2.99
N CYS A 148 9.10 -0.87 2.21
CA CYS A 148 8.75 -2.26 1.89
C CYS A 148 8.84 -2.59 0.39
N ALA A 149 9.24 -1.62 -0.45
CA ALA A 149 9.34 -1.75 -1.90
C ALA A 149 10.78 -1.95 -2.37
N THR A 150 11.57 -2.69 -1.57
CA THR A 150 13.00 -2.93 -1.78
C THR A 150 13.30 -4.42 -1.75
N PRO A 151 14.43 -4.88 -2.34
CA PRO A 151 14.86 -6.28 -2.26
C PRO A 151 14.91 -6.85 -0.84
N ASP A 152 15.22 -6.02 0.17
CA ASP A 152 15.22 -6.40 1.59
C ASP A 152 13.89 -6.99 2.07
N SER A 153 12.76 -6.66 1.44
CA SER A 153 11.45 -7.26 1.73
C SER A 153 11.39 -8.75 1.38
N PHE A 154 12.31 -9.24 0.56
CA PHE A 154 12.36 -10.62 0.09
C PHE A 154 13.60 -11.37 0.58
N GLU A 155 14.44 -10.74 1.41
CA GLU A 155 15.67 -11.35 1.91
C GLU A 155 15.60 -11.64 3.42
N ASP A 156 16.13 -12.78 3.82
CA ASP A 156 16.35 -13.09 5.23
C ASP A 156 17.50 -12.23 5.77
N TYR A 157 17.22 -11.44 6.80
CA TYR A 157 18.17 -10.46 7.34
C TYR A 157 19.46 -11.08 7.90
N GLU A 158 19.40 -12.30 8.44
CA GLU A 158 20.56 -12.95 9.04
C GLU A 158 21.47 -13.63 8.00
N THR A 159 20.87 -14.21 6.97
CA THR A 159 21.56 -15.08 6.00
C THR A 159 21.74 -14.43 4.63
N GLY A 160 21.02 -13.35 4.33
CA GLY A 160 20.98 -12.72 3.00
C GLY A 160 20.36 -13.61 1.93
N ARG A 161 19.59 -14.62 2.34
CA ARG A 161 18.94 -15.56 1.42
C ARG A 161 17.65 -14.95 0.91
N VAL A 162 17.47 -14.94 -0.41
CA VAL A 162 16.19 -14.58 -1.02
C VAL A 162 15.15 -15.67 -0.69
N GLU A 163 14.01 -15.23 -0.15
CA GLU A 163 12.84 -16.00 0.20
C GLU A 163 11.79 -15.86 -0.92
N GLU A 164 11.87 -16.77 -1.91
CA GLU A 164 11.02 -16.76 -3.11
C GLU A 164 9.51 -16.68 -2.82
N GLY A 165 9.06 -17.21 -1.68
CA GLY A 165 7.65 -17.13 -1.27
C GLY A 165 7.15 -15.69 -1.11
N TYR A 166 7.97 -14.78 -0.56
CA TYR A 166 7.56 -13.37 -0.46
C TYR A 166 7.53 -12.67 -1.82
N MET A 167 8.36 -13.09 -2.76
CA MET A 167 8.32 -12.59 -4.14
C MET A 167 7.02 -13.02 -4.83
N GLU A 168 6.63 -14.29 -4.69
CA GLU A 168 5.39 -14.82 -5.27
C GLU A 168 4.15 -14.09 -4.73
N LEU A 169 4.10 -13.82 -3.42
CA LEU A 169 3.00 -13.06 -2.80
C LEU A 169 2.97 -11.57 -3.17
N SER A 170 4.09 -11.04 -3.68
CA SER A 170 4.24 -9.63 -4.02
C SER A 170 4.10 -9.34 -5.52
N LEU A 171 3.65 -10.32 -6.31
CA LEU A 171 3.41 -10.13 -7.74
C LEU A 171 2.39 -9.00 -7.98
N GLY A 172 2.80 -8.01 -8.78
CA GLY A 172 1.97 -6.83 -9.04
C GLY A 172 1.98 -5.78 -7.94
N LEU A 173 2.75 -5.97 -6.86
CA LEU A 173 3.01 -4.95 -5.84
C LEU A 173 3.51 -3.66 -6.51
N GLN A 174 3.04 -2.52 -6.02
CA GLN A 174 3.54 -1.21 -6.45
C GLN A 174 4.20 -0.49 -5.29
N GLY A 175 5.42 -0.02 -5.51
CA GLY A 175 6.22 0.67 -4.51
C GLY A 175 6.41 2.13 -4.88
N VAL A 176 6.32 3.03 -3.91
CA VAL A 176 6.57 4.46 -4.11
C VAL A 176 7.92 4.84 -3.52
N LEU A 177 8.92 5.03 -4.38
CA LEU A 177 10.32 5.27 -4.01
C LEU A 177 10.73 6.72 -4.33
N PRO A 178 11.66 7.32 -3.56
CA PRO A 178 12.43 8.45 -4.05
C PRO A 178 13.07 8.13 -5.41
N GLN A 179 13.30 9.16 -6.23
CA GLN A 179 13.90 8.99 -7.55
C GLN A 179 15.21 8.19 -7.49
N GLY A 180 15.29 7.15 -8.33
CA GLY A 180 16.45 6.29 -8.46
C GLY A 180 17.66 6.95 -9.13
N GLY A 181 18.71 6.15 -9.33
CA GLY A 181 19.93 6.59 -10.01
C GLY A 181 19.69 6.97 -11.47
N VAL A 182 20.14 8.16 -11.87
CA VAL A 182 19.95 8.71 -13.23
C VAL A 182 21.18 9.47 -13.74
N GLY A 183 21.42 9.35 -15.05
CA GLY A 183 22.44 10.12 -15.78
C GLY A 183 23.88 9.62 -15.63
N ASP A 184 24.80 10.29 -16.32
CA ASP A 184 26.20 9.85 -16.48
C ASP A 184 26.94 9.66 -15.14
N LEU A 185 26.64 10.47 -14.12
CA LEU A 185 27.25 10.33 -12.79
C LEU A 185 26.85 9.02 -12.10
N TYR A 186 25.60 8.61 -12.27
CA TYR A 186 25.12 7.33 -11.76
C TYR A 186 25.72 6.17 -12.55
N ASP A 187 25.82 6.27 -13.88
CA ASP A 187 26.43 5.24 -14.71
C ASP A 187 27.91 4.99 -14.33
N ASP A 188 28.69 6.07 -14.12
CA ASP A 188 30.07 5.98 -13.63
C ASP A 188 30.14 5.38 -12.21
N PHE A 189 29.21 5.76 -11.33
CA PHE A 189 29.12 5.22 -9.98
C PHE A 189 28.78 3.72 -10.00
N LEU A 190 27.86 3.30 -10.86
CA LEU A 190 27.42 1.92 -11.04
C LEU A 190 28.54 1.05 -11.62
N GLU A 191 29.28 1.55 -12.61
CA GLU A 191 30.45 0.85 -13.15
C GLU A 191 31.49 0.63 -12.04
N ARG A 192 31.77 1.67 -11.25
CA ARG A 192 32.68 1.55 -10.11
C ARG A 192 32.14 0.57 -9.07
N TRP A 193 30.87 0.65 -8.70
CA TRP A 193 30.21 -0.25 -7.74
C TRP A 193 30.39 -1.72 -8.15
N LYS A 194 30.10 -2.02 -9.42
CA LYS A 194 30.24 -3.36 -10.01
C LYS A 194 31.69 -3.84 -10.08
N SER A 195 32.67 -2.95 -9.99
CA SER A 195 34.11 -3.29 -9.98
C SER A 195 34.71 -3.56 -8.59
N LEU A 196 33.97 -3.29 -7.50
CA LEU A 196 34.46 -3.46 -6.13
C LEU A 196 34.60 -4.94 -5.75
N ASP A 197 35.54 -5.24 -4.84
CA ASP A 197 35.71 -6.57 -4.27
C ASP A 197 34.62 -6.82 -3.19
N PRO A 198 33.73 -7.81 -3.39
CA PRO A 198 32.66 -8.11 -2.42
C PRO A 198 33.17 -8.52 -1.04
N ASN A 199 34.43 -8.97 -0.92
CA ASN A 199 35.03 -9.32 0.37
C ASN A 199 35.45 -8.09 1.18
N GLU A 200 35.72 -6.96 0.50
CA GLU A 200 36.05 -5.69 1.13
C GLU A 200 34.80 -4.81 1.30
N TYR A 201 33.93 -4.81 0.29
CA TYR A 201 32.70 -4.03 0.23
C TYR A 201 31.50 -4.96 0.12
N ILE A 202 30.98 -5.40 1.28
CA ILE A 202 29.80 -6.28 1.34
C ILE A 202 28.63 -5.61 0.61
N GLY A 203 27.98 -6.36 -0.28
CA GLY A 203 26.86 -5.90 -1.11
C GLY A 203 27.28 -5.19 -2.42
N ALA A 204 28.57 -4.91 -2.62
CA ALA A 204 29.08 -4.33 -3.87
C ALA A 204 29.94 -5.33 -4.65
N GLY A 205 29.96 -5.16 -5.98
CA GLY A 205 30.78 -5.94 -6.89
C GLY A 205 30.01 -6.53 -8.07
N PRO A 206 30.61 -7.48 -8.82
CA PRO A 206 30.07 -7.93 -10.09
C PRO A 206 28.66 -8.53 -9.97
N GLY A 207 27.73 -8.05 -10.80
CA GLY A 207 26.34 -8.54 -10.83
C GLY A 207 25.41 -7.93 -9.77
N THR A 208 25.87 -6.95 -9.00
CA THR A 208 25.05 -6.23 -8.00
C THR A 208 24.70 -4.82 -8.47
N GLU A 209 23.67 -4.24 -7.88
CA GLU A 209 23.30 -2.83 -8.07
C GLU A 209 23.29 -2.12 -6.70
N PRO A 210 23.65 -0.83 -6.64
CA PRO A 210 23.64 -0.09 -5.39
C PRO A 210 22.19 0.08 -4.89
N PRO A 211 21.91 -0.22 -3.61
CA PRO A 211 20.63 0.09 -3.00
C PRO A 211 20.34 1.60 -3.09
N LEU A 212 19.07 1.96 -3.29
CA LEU A 212 18.63 3.36 -3.43
C LEU A 212 19.17 4.26 -2.31
N PHE A 213 18.99 3.85 -1.06
CA PHE A 213 19.44 4.63 0.10
C PHE A 213 20.96 4.69 0.24
N ALA A 214 21.72 3.79 -0.38
CA ALA A 214 23.17 3.91 -0.46
C ALA A 214 23.58 5.06 -1.38
N LEU A 215 22.85 5.28 -2.48
CA LEU A 215 23.03 6.44 -3.34
C LEU A 215 22.80 7.71 -2.52
N ILE A 216 21.63 7.83 -1.87
CA ILE A 216 21.24 9.02 -1.11
C ILE A 216 22.21 9.30 0.05
N ALA A 217 22.69 8.26 0.74
CA ALA A 217 23.72 8.39 1.78
C ALA A 217 25.04 8.94 1.22
N TYR A 218 25.45 8.49 0.03
CA TYR A 218 26.60 9.05 -0.65
C TYR A 218 26.40 10.54 -0.97
N GLU A 219 25.23 10.94 -1.47
CA GLU A 219 24.92 12.34 -1.78
C GLU A 219 24.97 13.23 -0.53
N MET A 220 24.41 12.77 0.59
CA MET A 220 24.43 13.51 1.85
C MET A 220 25.85 13.68 2.39
N ALA A 221 26.71 12.68 2.22
CA ALA A 221 28.12 12.79 2.57
C ALA A 221 28.84 13.82 1.67
N VAL A 222 28.57 13.81 0.37
CA VAL A 222 29.11 14.79 -0.60
C VAL A 222 28.60 16.20 -0.30
N ALA A 223 27.31 16.37 -0.02
CA ALA A 223 26.71 17.66 0.34
C ALA A 223 27.36 18.23 1.62
N SER A 224 27.54 17.39 2.64
CA SER A 224 28.21 17.78 3.88
C SER A 224 29.68 18.17 3.63
N ALA A 225 30.39 17.41 2.79
CA ALA A 225 31.78 17.73 2.42
C ALA A 225 31.88 19.03 1.61
N ASN A 226 30.96 19.27 0.68
CA ASN A 226 30.86 20.51 -0.10
C ASN A 226 30.60 21.71 0.80
N ALA A 227 29.72 21.59 1.81
CA ALA A 227 29.48 22.65 2.77
C ALA A 227 30.74 23.01 3.58
N ILE A 228 31.46 22.00 4.09
CA ILE A 228 32.74 22.20 4.79
C ILE A 228 33.79 22.84 3.86
N HIS A 229 33.87 22.36 2.62
CA HIS A 229 34.81 22.88 1.63
C HIS A 229 34.53 24.35 1.31
N LEU A 230 33.26 24.73 1.16
CA LEU A 230 32.87 26.09 0.87
C LEU A 230 33.15 27.04 2.05
N GLU A 231 32.94 26.59 3.29
CA GLU A 231 33.37 27.34 4.48
C GLU A 231 34.90 27.53 4.51
N PHE A 232 35.66 26.48 4.19
CA PHE A 232 37.11 26.57 4.07
C PHE A 232 37.54 27.62 3.03
N LEU A 233 36.92 27.64 1.84
CA LEU A 233 37.20 28.62 0.79
C LEU A 233 36.84 30.05 1.21
N ARG A 234 35.85 30.21 2.10
CA ARG A 234 35.48 31.51 2.71
C ARG A 234 36.44 31.93 3.83
N GLY A 235 37.45 31.12 4.15
CA GLY A 235 38.40 31.36 5.23
C GLY A 235 37.88 30.97 6.62
N ASN A 236 36.75 30.26 6.70
CA ASN A 236 36.21 29.71 7.93
C ASN A 236 36.69 28.25 8.11
N PHE A 237 37.75 28.08 8.91
CA PHE A 237 38.38 26.76 9.11
C PHE A 237 37.78 25.94 10.25
N ASN A 238 36.83 26.51 11.00
CA ASN A 238 36.17 25.83 12.11
C ASN A 238 34.69 26.26 12.15
N PRO A 239 33.92 25.95 11.09
CA PRO A 239 32.53 26.36 11.02
C PRO A 239 31.69 25.65 12.08
N ASN A 240 30.74 26.38 12.65
CA ASN A 240 29.76 25.78 13.58
C ASN A 240 28.58 25.15 12.82
N GLY A 241 27.70 24.43 13.53
CA GLY A 241 26.55 23.76 12.91
C GLY A 241 25.63 24.71 12.16
N THR A 242 25.37 25.88 12.71
CA THR A 242 24.55 26.94 12.09
C THR A 242 25.15 27.45 10.78
N GLU A 243 26.46 27.64 10.72
CA GLU A 243 27.17 28.03 9.49
C GLU A 243 27.14 26.93 8.45
N LEU A 244 27.40 25.68 8.86
CA LEU A 244 27.31 24.52 7.97
C LEU A 244 25.90 24.32 7.42
N TYR A 245 24.86 24.47 8.24
CA TYR A 245 23.46 24.40 7.83
C TYR A 245 23.16 25.44 6.74
N ARG A 246 23.44 26.71 7.00
CA ARG A 246 23.22 27.79 6.02
C ARG A 246 23.99 27.56 4.72
N THR A 247 25.19 27.01 4.81
CA THR A 247 26.01 26.72 3.63
C THR A 247 25.48 25.51 2.87
N ALA A 248 25.00 24.47 3.56
CA ALA A 248 24.33 23.33 2.95
C ALA A 248 23.05 23.74 2.19
N LEU A 249 22.26 24.68 2.73
CA LEU A 249 21.10 25.22 2.00
C LEU A 249 21.47 26.03 0.74
N SER A 250 22.73 26.48 0.63
CA SER A 250 23.19 27.32 -0.49
C SER A 250 23.88 26.54 -1.61
N ILE A 251 24.09 25.24 -1.44
CA ILE A 251 24.75 24.40 -2.44
C ILE A 251 23.72 23.75 -3.35
N THR A 252 24.01 23.78 -4.64
CA THR A 252 23.31 23.00 -5.66
C THR A 252 24.36 22.36 -6.54
N PHE A 253 24.23 21.06 -6.79
CA PHE A 253 25.17 20.32 -7.63
C PHE A 253 24.50 19.09 -8.24
N PRO A 254 24.93 18.65 -9.43
CA PRO A 254 24.46 17.40 -10.02
C PRO A 254 24.96 16.22 -9.19
N THR A 255 24.09 15.23 -8.96
CA THR A 255 24.35 14.06 -8.12
C THR A 255 23.82 12.77 -8.78
N LEU A 256 23.86 11.64 -8.08
CA LEU A 256 23.49 10.32 -8.58
C LEU A 256 21.99 10.19 -8.87
N THR A 257 21.14 10.94 -8.17
CA THR A 257 19.67 10.88 -8.29
C THR A 257 19.07 12.13 -8.96
N GLY A 258 19.88 12.91 -9.70
CA GLY A 258 19.46 14.18 -10.30
C GLY A 258 20.19 15.37 -9.68
N ASP A 259 19.57 16.55 -9.62
CA ASP A 259 20.19 17.72 -8.97
C ASP A 259 19.94 17.71 -7.45
N PHE A 260 20.98 18.00 -6.66
CA PHE A 260 20.89 18.14 -5.22
C PHE A 260 20.42 19.55 -4.86
N ILE A 261 19.18 19.68 -4.38
CA ILE A 261 18.55 20.96 -4.04
C ILE A 261 17.88 20.81 -2.67
N LEU A 262 18.22 21.69 -1.73
CA LEU A 262 17.54 21.75 -0.44
C LEU A 262 16.60 22.96 -0.38
N GLU A 263 15.40 22.71 0.13
CA GLU A 263 14.44 23.73 0.51
C GLU A 263 14.93 24.55 1.71
N SER A 264 14.29 25.70 1.93
CA SER A 264 14.69 26.63 2.99
C SER A 264 14.66 26.04 4.42
N ASN A 265 13.93 24.94 4.63
CA ASN A 265 13.82 24.21 5.88
C ASN A 265 14.75 22.97 5.96
N GLY A 266 15.61 22.74 4.96
CA GLY A 266 16.54 21.61 4.93
C GLY A 266 16.00 20.32 4.30
N ASP A 267 14.79 20.35 3.74
CA ASP A 267 14.21 19.21 3.01
C ASP A 267 14.81 19.08 1.61
N ARG A 268 14.97 17.86 1.12
CA ARG A 268 15.31 17.61 -0.30
C ARG A 268 14.10 17.93 -1.17
N ASP A 269 14.36 18.54 -2.32
CA ASP A 269 13.36 18.70 -3.39
C ASP A 269 12.71 17.34 -3.77
N SER A 270 11.45 17.37 -4.18
CA SER A 270 10.63 16.17 -4.30
C SER A 270 10.66 15.57 -5.71
N ALA A 271 11.21 14.36 -5.83
CA ALA A 271 11.14 13.54 -7.03
C ALA A 271 10.96 12.09 -6.64
N TYR A 272 9.93 11.45 -7.21
CA TYR A 272 9.54 10.09 -6.88
C TYR A 272 9.38 9.24 -8.13
N GLU A 273 9.43 7.94 -7.94
CA GLU A 273 9.06 6.95 -8.92
C GLU A 273 8.17 5.89 -8.31
N VAL A 274 7.28 5.35 -9.14
CA VAL A 274 6.52 4.16 -8.78
C VAL A 274 7.17 2.98 -9.47
N VAL A 275 7.58 1.99 -8.69
CA VAL A 275 8.06 0.71 -9.17
C VAL A 275 6.97 -0.34 -9.07
N ASN A 276 7.01 -1.35 -9.93
CA ASN A 276 6.11 -2.48 -9.89
C ASN A 276 6.90 -3.78 -9.91
N PHE A 277 6.53 -4.72 -9.04
CA PHE A 277 7.21 -5.99 -8.94
C PHE A 277 6.68 -6.95 -10.02
N TYR A 278 7.53 -7.24 -11.00
CA TYR A 278 7.16 -8.02 -12.17
C TYR A 278 7.34 -9.53 -11.94
N PRO A 279 6.65 -10.39 -12.72
CA PRO A 279 6.81 -11.85 -12.65
C PRO A 279 8.22 -12.39 -12.94
N ASN A 280 9.12 -11.57 -13.50
CA ASN A 280 10.53 -11.92 -13.68
C ASN A 280 11.37 -11.73 -12.40
N GLY A 281 10.77 -11.28 -11.30
CA GLY A 281 11.43 -11.07 -10.01
C GLY A 281 12.14 -9.73 -9.88
N GLU A 282 11.82 -8.76 -10.73
CA GLU A 282 12.47 -7.44 -10.75
C GLU A 282 11.46 -6.32 -10.45
N PHE A 283 11.92 -5.30 -9.72
CA PHE A 283 11.21 -4.03 -9.64
C PHE A 283 11.46 -3.21 -10.90
N VAL A 284 10.39 -2.86 -11.60
CA VAL A 284 10.44 -2.06 -12.82
C VAL A 284 9.78 -0.71 -12.56
N LYS A 285 10.47 0.38 -12.89
CA LYS A 285 9.89 1.73 -12.85
C LYS A 285 8.73 1.84 -13.84
N ILE A 286 7.53 2.12 -13.35
CA ILE A 286 6.29 2.25 -14.13
C ILE A 286 5.76 3.67 -14.20
N PHE A 287 6.04 4.50 -13.20
CA PHE A 287 5.76 5.93 -13.24
C PHE A 287 6.93 6.77 -12.74
N SER A 288 7.05 8.00 -13.25
CA SER A 288 7.78 9.09 -12.61
C SER A 288 6.80 10.09 -12.01
N TRP A 289 7.23 10.82 -10.99
CA TRP A 289 6.43 11.86 -10.35
C TRP A 289 7.32 13.00 -9.89
N ASP A 290 6.89 14.23 -10.15
CA ASP A 290 7.44 15.47 -9.61
C ASP A 290 6.32 16.50 -9.35
N ASP A 291 6.65 17.58 -8.66
CA ASP A 291 5.69 18.64 -8.29
C ASP A 291 5.13 19.43 -9.50
N GLU A 292 5.80 19.42 -10.66
CA GLU A 292 5.40 20.20 -11.84
C GLU A 292 4.44 19.42 -12.75
N ASP A 293 4.81 18.20 -13.11
CA ASP A 293 4.12 17.34 -14.08
C ASP A 293 3.21 16.31 -13.41
N GLY A 294 3.38 16.03 -12.12
CA GLY A 294 2.66 14.98 -11.40
C GLY A 294 2.99 13.59 -11.93
N LEU A 295 2.02 12.66 -11.82
CA LEU A 295 2.25 11.25 -12.17
C LEU A 295 2.31 11.02 -13.69
N SER A 296 3.43 10.52 -14.18
CA SER A 296 3.68 10.24 -15.61
C SER A 296 4.05 8.79 -15.85
N GLN A 297 3.27 8.07 -16.66
CA GLN A 297 3.52 6.65 -16.93
C GLN A 297 4.68 6.45 -17.92
N VAL A 298 5.67 5.64 -17.54
CA VAL A 298 6.88 5.37 -18.33
C VAL A 298 7.00 3.92 -18.79
N ALA A 299 6.29 2.98 -18.15
CA ALA A 299 6.24 1.57 -18.53
C ALA A 299 4.85 0.96 -18.26
N PRO A 300 4.48 -0.18 -18.88
CA PRO A 300 3.24 -0.89 -18.54
C PRO A 300 3.26 -1.36 -17.07
N ILE A 301 2.09 -1.54 -16.47
CA ILE A 301 1.98 -2.18 -15.15
C ILE A 301 1.74 -3.68 -15.37
N ALA A 302 2.41 -4.53 -14.61
CA ALA A 302 2.08 -5.94 -14.46
C ALA A 302 1.23 -6.12 -13.20
N TRP A 303 0.07 -6.75 -13.34
CA TRP A 303 -0.81 -7.08 -12.23
C TRP A 303 -0.57 -8.53 -11.78
N HIS A 304 -1.20 -8.90 -10.67
CA HIS A 304 -1.05 -10.22 -10.06
C HIS A 304 -1.40 -11.36 -11.04
N ASP A 305 -2.40 -11.15 -11.91
CA ASP A 305 -2.82 -12.10 -12.96
C ASP A 305 -1.80 -12.24 -14.12
N GLY A 306 -0.69 -11.51 -14.07
CA GLY A 306 0.35 -11.45 -15.09
C GLY A 306 -0.02 -10.61 -16.32
N THR A 307 -1.18 -9.95 -16.32
CA THR A 307 -1.63 -9.08 -17.42
C THR A 307 -1.30 -7.62 -17.15
N THR A 308 -1.57 -6.77 -18.14
CA THR A 308 -1.45 -5.31 -18.03
C THR A 308 -2.80 -4.61 -17.87
N ASN A 309 -3.88 -5.39 -17.73
CA ASN A 309 -5.23 -4.86 -17.57
C ASN A 309 -5.43 -4.47 -16.10
N ILE A 310 -5.86 -3.22 -15.87
CA ILE A 310 -6.18 -2.77 -14.52
C ILE A 310 -7.32 -3.66 -13.97
N PRO A 311 -7.16 -4.26 -12.78
CA PRO A 311 -8.15 -5.20 -12.24
C PRO A 311 -9.50 -4.53 -12.00
N ASP A 312 -10.58 -5.24 -12.32
CA ASP A 312 -11.95 -4.82 -11.97
C ASP A 312 -12.23 -5.18 -10.51
N LEU A 313 -11.86 -4.26 -9.61
CA LEU A 313 -12.05 -4.42 -8.16
C LEU A 313 -13.53 -4.45 -7.72
N GLY A 314 -14.47 -4.29 -8.66
CA GLY A 314 -15.91 -4.43 -8.41
C GLY A 314 -16.44 -5.85 -8.62
N VAL A 315 -15.57 -6.78 -9.06
CA VAL A 315 -15.88 -8.20 -9.25
C VAL A 315 -15.47 -8.97 -7.98
N LEU A 316 -16.44 -9.64 -7.37
CA LEU A 316 -16.28 -10.59 -6.28
C LEU A 316 -15.84 -11.96 -6.83
N PRO A 317 -15.24 -12.82 -5.99
CA PRO A 317 -15.01 -14.21 -6.34
C PRO A 317 -16.31 -14.89 -6.78
N GLU A 318 -16.19 -15.85 -7.70
CA GLU A 318 -17.33 -16.68 -8.10
C GLU A 318 -17.94 -17.35 -6.87
N PHE A 319 -19.26 -17.34 -6.76
CA PHE A 319 -19.95 -18.05 -5.70
C PHE A 319 -21.09 -18.89 -6.26
N ASP A 320 -21.24 -20.08 -5.68
CA ASP A 320 -22.35 -20.96 -5.99
C ASP A 320 -23.62 -20.41 -5.35
N TYR A 321 -24.68 -20.31 -6.15
CA TYR A 321 -25.99 -19.89 -5.70
C TYR A 321 -27.06 -20.87 -6.17
N TRP A 322 -28.19 -20.87 -5.48
CA TRP A 322 -29.37 -21.59 -5.94
C TRP A 322 -30.29 -20.60 -6.67
N SER A 323 -30.46 -20.76 -7.98
CA SER A 323 -31.43 -19.98 -8.74
C SER A 323 -32.83 -20.46 -8.37
N CYS A 324 -33.58 -19.60 -7.69
CA CYS A 324 -34.96 -19.86 -7.32
C CYS A 324 -35.88 -20.00 -8.54
N ASP A 325 -35.70 -19.14 -9.54
CA ASP A 325 -36.54 -19.08 -10.74
C ASP A 325 -36.29 -20.31 -11.63
N ASP A 326 -35.03 -20.68 -11.81
CA ASP A 326 -34.65 -21.81 -12.64
C ASP A 326 -34.70 -23.15 -11.88
N LYS A 327 -34.78 -23.10 -10.54
CA LYS A 327 -34.73 -24.26 -9.62
C LYS A 327 -33.48 -25.13 -9.84
N GLU A 328 -32.37 -24.48 -10.17
CA GLU A 328 -31.10 -25.11 -10.45
C GLU A 328 -29.98 -24.41 -9.68
N SER A 329 -28.93 -25.16 -9.33
CA SER A 329 -27.70 -24.57 -8.82
C SER A 329 -26.97 -23.89 -9.97
N GLY A 330 -26.60 -22.63 -9.78
CA GLY A 330 -25.78 -21.86 -10.69
C GLY A 330 -24.51 -21.39 -9.99
N THR A 331 -23.54 -20.94 -10.78
CA THR A 331 -22.34 -20.28 -10.27
C THR A 331 -22.34 -18.88 -10.88
N ASP A 332 -22.28 -17.84 -10.04
CA ASP A 332 -22.15 -16.48 -10.53
C ASP A 332 -20.71 -16.27 -10.98
N VAL A 333 -20.48 -16.42 -12.29
CA VAL A 333 -19.19 -16.19 -12.93
C VAL A 333 -18.87 -14.69 -13.11
N THR A 334 -19.81 -13.79 -12.82
CA THR A 334 -19.67 -12.36 -13.07
C THR A 334 -19.11 -11.61 -11.86
N GLY A 335 -19.41 -12.08 -10.65
CA GLY A 335 -18.97 -11.50 -9.38
C GLY A 335 -19.44 -10.06 -9.14
N LYS A 336 -20.26 -9.47 -10.01
CA LYS A 336 -20.64 -8.06 -9.86
C LYS A 336 -21.73 -7.93 -8.81
N THR A 337 -21.58 -6.94 -7.93
CA THR A 337 -22.62 -6.60 -6.95
C THR A 337 -23.92 -6.28 -7.69
N ILE A 338 -24.87 -7.21 -7.69
CA ILE A 338 -26.24 -6.93 -8.12
C ILE A 338 -26.86 -6.15 -6.96
N ASN A 339 -27.09 -4.85 -7.14
CA ASN A 339 -27.98 -4.13 -6.24
C ASN A 339 -29.36 -4.79 -6.36
N LEU A 340 -29.73 -5.59 -5.36
CA LEU A 340 -31.09 -6.06 -5.20
C LEU A 340 -31.92 -4.82 -4.85
N GLU A 341 -32.48 -4.16 -5.87
CA GLU A 341 -33.64 -3.31 -5.62
C GLU A 341 -34.68 -4.20 -4.95
N LYS A 342 -35.11 -3.79 -3.76
CA LYS A 342 -36.26 -4.40 -3.10
C LYS A 342 -37.37 -4.41 -4.16
N PRO A 343 -37.98 -5.58 -4.48
CA PRO A 343 -39.14 -5.59 -5.34
C PRO A 343 -40.09 -4.55 -4.78
N ASP A 344 -40.41 -3.57 -5.60
CA ASP A 344 -41.53 -2.67 -5.46
C ASP A 344 -42.78 -3.54 -5.47
N GLY A 345 -43.04 -4.19 -4.34
CA GLY A 345 -44.33 -4.73 -4.01
C GLY A 345 -45.30 -3.58 -4.09
N ASP A 346 -46.22 -3.65 -5.05
CA ASP A 346 -47.62 -3.27 -4.92
C ASP A 346 -48.33 -3.38 -6.29
N ASP A 347 -48.84 -4.56 -6.63
CA ASP A 347 -50.20 -4.60 -7.17
C ASP A 347 -51.15 -5.03 -6.04
N ILE A 348 -51.70 -4.02 -5.36
CA ILE A 348 -52.61 -4.18 -4.23
C ILE A 348 -53.93 -4.89 -4.59
N ASN A 349 -54.14 -5.20 -5.89
CA ASN A 349 -55.35 -5.86 -6.38
C ASN A 349 -55.20 -7.38 -6.56
N PHE A 350 -54.01 -7.97 -6.30
CA PHE A 350 -53.75 -9.41 -6.53
C PHE A 350 -53.27 -10.19 -5.29
N ILE A 351 -53.42 -9.64 -4.08
CA ILE A 351 -53.00 -10.29 -2.81
C ILE A 351 -53.70 -11.63 -2.52
N ASP A 352 -54.91 -11.88 -3.03
CA ASP A 352 -55.67 -13.09 -2.67
C ASP A 352 -55.23 -14.37 -3.43
N GLY A 353 -54.38 -14.26 -4.47
CA GLY A 353 -53.99 -15.40 -5.32
C GLY A 353 -52.66 -16.06 -4.96
N ASP A 354 -51.73 -15.29 -4.38
CA ASP A 354 -50.35 -15.73 -4.15
C ASP A 354 -50.07 -16.08 -2.66
N TYR A 355 -51.09 -16.01 -1.79
CA TYR A 355 -51.04 -16.34 -0.35
C TYR A 355 -51.81 -17.64 -0.04
N GLU A 356 -51.50 -18.74 -0.72
CA GLU A 356 -52.00 -20.08 -0.36
C GLU A 356 -50.87 -20.93 0.24
N CYS A 357 -51.01 -21.38 1.50
CA CYS A 357 -50.09 -22.35 2.11
C CYS A 357 -50.16 -23.67 1.32
N ASP A 358 -49.15 -23.96 0.49
CA ASP A 358 -49.09 -25.15 -0.35
C ASP A 358 -48.06 -26.20 0.15
N GLN A 359 -47.32 -25.86 1.22
CA GLN A 359 -46.27 -26.68 1.86
C GLN A 359 -45.04 -26.94 0.98
N TYR A 360 -44.83 -26.13 -0.05
CA TYR A 360 -43.59 -26.09 -0.81
C TYR A 360 -42.92 -24.75 -0.59
N ILE A 361 -41.67 -24.78 -0.15
CA ILE A 361 -40.85 -23.57 -0.04
C ILE A 361 -40.53 -23.10 -1.46
N ASP A 362 -41.05 -21.93 -1.83
CA ASP A 362 -40.63 -21.20 -3.02
C ASP A 362 -40.16 -19.79 -2.65
N CYS A 363 -39.52 -19.12 -3.61
CA CYS A 363 -38.87 -17.84 -3.33
C CYS A 363 -39.82 -16.65 -3.38
N GLN A 364 -41.09 -16.85 -3.73
CA GLN A 364 -42.13 -15.84 -3.65
C GLN A 364 -42.84 -15.87 -2.29
N ASN A 365 -42.75 -16.98 -1.54
CA ASN A 365 -43.47 -17.23 -0.28
C ASN A 365 -42.58 -17.47 0.98
N MET A 366 -41.31 -17.06 0.94
CA MET A 366 -40.40 -17.26 2.10
C MET A 366 -40.87 -16.54 3.39
N SER A 367 -41.81 -15.59 3.31
CA SER A 367 -42.31 -14.85 4.47
C SER A 367 -43.61 -15.39 5.08
N ASP A 368 -44.42 -16.16 4.36
CA ASP A 368 -45.74 -16.64 4.77
C ASP A 368 -45.78 -18.14 5.13
N GLU A 369 -44.79 -18.92 4.67
CA GLU A 369 -44.50 -20.29 5.16
C GLU A 369 -43.98 -20.33 6.62
N GLY A 370 -43.91 -19.16 7.28
CA GLY A 370 -43.64 -19.02 8.72
C GLY A 370 -44.79 -19.47 9.62
N TYR A 371 -44.87 -18.90 10.84
CA TYR A 371 -45.76 -19.32 11.95
C TYR A 371 -47.24 -19.59 11.62
N GLN A 372 -47.75 -19.17 10.45
CA GLN A 372 -49.13 -19.32 10.03
C GLN A 372 -49.44 -20.65 9.30
N CYS A 373 -48.45 -21.34 8.70
CA CYS A 373 -48.68 -22.59 7.95
C CYS A 373 -48.43 -23.90 8.74
N THR A 374 -48.17 -23.84 10.06
CA THR A 374 -48.08 -25.07 10.88
C THR A 374 -49.45 -25.47 11.44
N PRO A 375 -49.85 -26.75 11.41
CA PRO A 375 -50.85 -27.23 12.34
C PRO A 375 -50.20 -27.14 13.72
N SER A 376 -50.50 -26.07 14.45
CA SER A 376 -50.11 -25.79 15.83
C SER A 376 -49.43 -26.99 16.49
N PHE A 377 -48.10 -26.94 16.65
CA PHE A 377 -47.34 -28.00 17.32
C PHE A 377 -47.99 -28.37 18.67
N THR A 378 -48.65 -27.40 19.32
CA THR A 378 -49.48 -27.60 20.52
C THR A 378 -50.59 -28.64 20.33
N VAL A 379 -51.32 -28.62 19.21
CA VAL A 379 -52.36 -29.62 18.91
C VAL A 379 -51.74 -30.99 18.62
N ALA A 380 -50.62 -31.03 17.89
CA ALA A 380 -49.89 -32.28 17.65
C ALA A 380 -49.36 -32.90 18.96
N PHE A 381 -48.79 -32.11 19.86
CA PHE A 381 -48.32 -32.57 21.18
C PHE A 381 -49.46 -33.00 22.11
N VAL A 382 -50.63 -32.33 22.06
CA VAL A 382 -51.82 -32.75 22.81
C VAL A 382 -52.37 -34.07 22.28
N VAL A 383 -52.46 -34.24 20.95
CA VAL A 383 -52.95 -35.48 20.34
C VAL A 383 -51.98 -36.65 20.60
N VAL A 384 -50.67 -36.42 20.48
CA VAL A 384 -49.66 -37.44 20.80
C VAL A 384 -49.68 -37.78 22.29
N GLY A 385 -49.81 -36.79 23.19
CA GLY A 385 -49.92 -37.05 24.63
C GLY A 385 -51.17 -37.86 25.01
N ILE A 386 -52.32 -37.61 24.37
CA ILE A 386 -53.55 -38.40 24.54
C ILE A 386 -53.40 -39.81 23.97
N LEU A 387 -52.80 -39.97 22.79
CA LEU A 387 -52.66 -41.27 22.12
C LEU A 387 -51.57 -42.15 22.76
N THR A 388 -50.54 -41.55 23.34
CA THR A 388 -49.44 -42.27 24.01
C THR A 388 -49.64 -42.40 25.53
N GLY A 389 -50.68 -41.76 26.09
CA GLY A 389 -51.01 -41.81 27.52
C GLY A 389 -50.02 -41.04 28.42
N ILE A 390 -49.28 -40.08 27.84
CA ILE A 390 -48.32 -39.23 28.57
C ILE A 390 -49.03 -38.01 29.19
N LEU A 391 -50.25 -37.67 28.73
CA LEU A 391 -51.12 -36.62 29.27
C LEU A 391 -52.34 -37.17 30.01
#